data_AF-A0A3S1H4M3-F1
#
_entry.id   AF-A0A3S1H4M3-F1
#
_cell.length_a   1.000
_cell.length_b   1.000
_cell.length_c   1.000
_cell.angle_alpha   90.00
_cell.angle_beta   90.00
_cell.angle_gamma   90.00
#
_symmetry.space_group_name_H-M   'P 1'
#
loop_
_entity.id
_entity.type
_entity.pdbx_description
1 polymer ?
#
loop_
_entity_poly.entity_id
_entity_poly.type
_entity_poly.pdbx_seq_one_letter_code
_entity_poly.pdbx_strand_id
1 'polypeptide(L)'
;MDLATLKRDLDGLKIDDHPAIVQQKSRDFYWYSPVLKQQLDHVTGDLIVTPKTEDEVIRVLAACHRHGVPVTPRGSGTGNYGQAMPLSGG
;
A
#
# COMPACT_ATOMS: atom_id res chain seq x y z
N MET A 1 3.84 -8.31 11.69
CA MET A 1 3.25 -6.97 11.50
C MET A 1 1.89 -6.96 12.19
N ASP A 2 1.61 -5.98 13.04
CA ASP A 2 0.32 -5.90 13.75
C ASP A 2 -0.64 -4.92 13.05
N LEU A 3 -1.29 -5.40 11.99
CA LEU A 3 -2.26 -4.63 11.20
C LEU A 3 -3.53 -4.30 11.99
N ALA A 4 -3.92 -5.15 12.95
CA ALA A 4 -5.10 -4.91 13.77
C ALA A 4 -4.90 -3.68 14.68
N THR A 5 -3.72 -3.56 15.29
CA THR A 5 -3.36 -2.36 16.07
C THR A 5 -3.15 -1.15 15.17
N LEU A 6 -2.50 -1.29 14.01
CA LEU A 6 -2.38 -0.19 13.05
C LEU A 6 -3.75 0.37 12.67
N LYS A 7 -4.72 -0.49 12.30
CA LYS A 7 -6.07 -0.04 11.91
C LYS A 7 -6.76 0.75 13.01
N ARG A 8 -6.55 0.40 14.29
CA ARG A 8 -7.07 1.17 15.43
C ARG A 8 -6.40 2.55 15.54
N ASP A 9 -5.08 2.63 15.37
CA ASP A 9 -4.34 3.89 15.39
C ASP A 9 -4.74 4.83 14.22
N LEU A 10 -5.25 4.26 13.12
CA LEU A 10 -5.71 4.98 11.93
C LEU A 10 -7.22 5.25 11.92
N ASP A 11 -7.92 5.05 13.04
CA ASP A 11 -9.36 5.27 13.13
C ASP A 11 -9.77 6.69 12.68
N GLY A 12 -10.89 6.77 11.97
CA GLY A 12 -11.38 8.00 11.32
C GLY A 12 -10.73 8.34 9.97
N LEU A 13 -9.67 7.65 9.54
CA LEU A 13 -9.11 7.80 8.20
C LEU A 13 -9.79 6.87 7.19
N LYS A 14 -9.72 7.24 5.90
CA LYS A 14 -10.19 6.37 4.82
C LYS A 14 -9.21 5.22 4.62
N ILE A 15 -9.60 4.02 5.07
CA ILE A 15 -8.85 2.78 4.90
C ILE A 15 -9.64 1.74 4.11
N ASP A 16 -8.96 0.81 3.44
CA ASP A 16 -9.56 -0.29 2.68
C ASP A 16 -8.67 -1.53 2.78
N ASP A 17 -9.24 -2.63 3.30
CA ASP A 17 -8.59 -3.94 3.44
C ASP A 17 -9.31 -5.03 2.63
N HIS A 18 -10.23 -4.65 1.72
CA HIS A 18 -10.93 -5.63 0.91
C HIS A 18 -9.93 -6.26 -0.08
N PRO A 19 -9.75 -7.60 -0.10
CA PRO A 19 -8.66 -8.24 -0.84
C PRO A 19 -8.56 -7.84 -2.32
N ALA A 20 -9.71 -7.75 -3.01
CA ALA A 20 -9.75 -7.34 -4.41
C ALA A 20 -9.31 -5.88 -4.63
N ILE A 21 -9.67 -4.96 -3.73
CA ILE A 21 -9.33 -3.54 -3.85
C ILE A 21 -7.86 -3.32 -3.53
N VAL A 22 -7.37 -3.98 -2.47
CA VAL A 22 -5.95 -3.97 -2.11
C VAL A 22 -5.12 -4.49 -3.28
N GLN A 23 -5.43 -5.69 -3.79
CA GLN A 23 -4.69 -6.27 -4.92
C GLN A 23 -4.68 -5.37 -6.15
N GLN A 24 -5.81 -4.73 -6.49
CA GLN A 24 -5.89 -3.80 -7.61
C GLN A 24 -5.00 -2.56 -7.39
N LYS A 25 -5.04 -1.97 -6.18
CA LYS A 25 -4.27 -0.76 -5.84
C LYS A 25 -2.82 -1.05 -5.49
N SER A 26 -2.44 -2.30 -5.29
CA SER A 26 -1.04 -2.73 -5.14
C SER A 26 -0.32 -2.91 -6.48
N ARG A 27 -1.01 -2.74 -7.62
CA ARG A 27 -0.43 -2.93 -8.96
C ARG A 27 -0.36 -1.62 -9.74
N ASP A 28 0.71 -1.44 -10.49
CA ASP A 28 0.81 -0.46 -11.56
C ASP A 28 0.85 -1.17 -12.93
N PHE A 29 1.44 -0.55 -13.95
CA PHE A 29 1.55 -1.12 -15.29
C PHE A 29 2.81 -1.98 -15.49
N TYR A 30 3.37 -2.55 -14.42
CA TYR A 30 4.51 -3.47 -14.44
C TYR A 30 4.41 -4.57 -15.51
N TRP A 31 3.20 -5.02 -15.83
CA TRP A 31 2.91 -6.06 -16.80
C TRP A 31 3.28 -5.71 -18.25
N TYR A 32 3.63 -4.46 -18.55
CA TYR A 32 4.24 -4.07 -19.84
C TYR A 32 5.55 -4.83 -20.10
N SER A 33 6.26 -5.25 -19.04
CA SER A 33 7.40 -6.16 -19.14
C SER A 33 6.96 -7.58 -18.82
N PRO A 34 7.13 -8.56 -19.73
CA PRO A 34 6.87 -9.97 -19.43
C PRO A 34 7.70 -10.50 -18.26
N VAL A 35 8.92 -9.97 -18.09
CA VAL A 35 9.81 -10.34 -16.98
C VAL A 35 9.23 -9.85 -15.66
N LEU A 36 8.86 -8.58 -15.56
CA LEU A 36 8.26 -8.03 -14.35
C LEU A 36 6.90 -8.66 -14.07
N LYS A 37 6.11 -8.95 -15.11
CA LYS A 37 4.86 -9.68 -14.96
C LYS A 37 5.07 -10.98 -14.19
N GLN A 38 6.02 -11.80 -14.64
CA GLN A 38 6.32 -13.07 -13.99
C GLN A 38 6.86 -12.90 -12.57
N GLN A 39 7.72 -11.90 -12.35
CA GLN A 39 8.38 -11.69 -11.06
C GLN A 39 7.43 -11.11 -10.00
N LEU A 40 6.49 -10.25 -10.37
CA LEU A 40 5.70 -9.45 -9.42
C LEU A 40 4.22 -9.87 -9.32
N ASP A 41 3.78 -10.92 -10.03
CA ASP A 41 2.36 -11.32 -10.08
C ASP A 41 1.76 -11.59 -8.69
N HIS A 42 2.58 -12.10 -7.76
CA HIS A 42 2.20 -12.45 -6.39
C HIS A 42 2.20 -11.27 -5.41
N VAL A 43 2.68 -10.08 -5.83
CA VAL A 43 2.83 -8.93 -4.94
C VAL A 43 1.47 -8.27 -4.68
N THR A 44 1.16 -8.10 -3.39
CA THR A 44 0.00 -7.37 -2.89
C THR A 44 0.35 -6.72 -1.55
N GLY A 45 -0.29 -5.61 -1.24
CA GLY A 45 -0.29 -5.03 0.10
C GLY A 45 -1.30 -5.73 1.00
N ASP A 46 -1.40 -5.24 2.23
CA ASP A 46 -2.36 -5.67 3.23
C ASP A 46 -3.43 -4.61 3.49
N LEU A 47 -3.09 -3.31 3.36
CA LEU A 47 -3.99 -2.20 3.64
C LEU A 47 -3.78 -1.01 2.69
N ILE A 48 -4.86 -0.38 2.26
CA ILE A 48 -4.82 0.91 1.56
C ILE A 48 -5.26 2.01 2.50
N VAL A 49 -4.46 3.07 2.62
CA VAL A 49 -4.81 4.29 3.37
C VAL A 49 -4.84 5.47 2.40
N THR A 50 -5.92 6.27 2.43
CA THR A 50 -6.10 7.43 1.55
C THR A 50 -6.21 8.71 2.40
N PRO A 51 -5.08 9.28 2.86
CA PRO A 51 -5.09 10.53 3.61
C PRO A 51 -5.51 11.72 2.72
N LYS A 52 -6.13 12.73 3.30
CA LYS A 52 -6.64 13.93 2.64
C LYS A 52 -5.85 15.20 2.94
N THR A 53 -5.06 15.19 4.01
CA THR A 53 -4.26 16.33 4.46
C THR A 53 -2.86 15.88 4.85
N GLU A 54 -1.94 16.85 4.98
CA GLU A 54 -0.58 16.58 5.45
C GLU A 54 -0.57 16.02 6.88
N ASP A 55 -1.40 16.54 7.78
CA ASP A 55 -1.54 16.03 9.15
C ASP A 55 -1.97 14.55 9.18
N GLU A 56 -2.88 14.16 8.28
CA GLU A 56 -3.26 12.75 8.14
C GLU A 56 -2.10 11.89 7.62
N VAL A 57 -1.30 12.38 6.65
CA VAL A 57 -0.08 11.69 6.19
C VAL A 57 0.91 11.49 7.34
N ILE A 58 1.17 12.53 8.13
CA ILE A 58 2.07 12.48 9.29
C ILE A 58 1.57 11.43 10.30
N ARG A 59 0.27 11.43 10.61
CA ARG A 59 -0.35 10.45 11.50
C ARG A 59 -0.15 9.01 11.00
N VAL A 60 -0.37 8.77 9.70
CA VAL A 60 -0.19 7.44 9.08
C VAL A 60 1.25 6.98 9.19
N LEU A 61 2.21 7.80 8.76
CA LEU A 61 3.62 7.44 8.77
C LEU A 61 4.14 7.19 10.19
N ALA A 62 3.71 8.01 11.17
CA ALA A 62 4.08 7.82 12.56
C ALA A 62 3.54 6.49 13.12
N ALA A 63 2.30 6.13 12.79
CA ALA A 63 1.72 4.85 13.20
C ALA A 63 2.42 3.65 12.55
N CYS A 64 2.63 3.69 11.23
CA CYS A 64 3.35 2.64 10.52
C CYS A 64 4.78 2.45 11.07
N HIS A 65 5.48 3.54 11.37
CA HIS A 65 6.81 3.48 11.99
C HIS A 65 6.78 2.81 13.37
N ARG A 66 5.83 3.18 14.25
CA ARG A 66 5.70 2.54 15.58
C ARG A 66 5.47 1.04 15.49
N HIS A 67 4.73 0.57 14.48
CA HIS A 67 4.35 -0.83 14.31
C HIS A 67 5.26 -1.62 13.36
N GLY A 68 6.30 -0.98 12.80
CA GLY A 68 7.22 -1.62 11.84
C GLY A 68 6.53 -2.05 10.54
N VAL A 69 5.53 -1.30 10.08
CA VAL A 69 4.76 -1.57 8.86
C VAL A 69 5.43 -0.85 7.68
N PRO A 70 5.84 -1.55 6.60
CA PRO A 70 6.32 -0.94 5.37
C PRO A 70 5.28 0.01 4.76
N VAL A 71 5.75 1.09 4.14
CA VAL A 71 4.87 2.04 3.44
C VAL A 71 5.35 2.16 2.01
N THR A 72 4.45 1.88 1.06
CA THR A 72 4.69 2.10 -0.37
C THR A 72 3.79 3.23 -0.87
N PRO A 73 4.35 4.41 -1.18
CA PRO A 73 3.57 5.53 -1.71
C PRO A 73 2.96 5.20 -3.08
N ARG A 74 1.74 5.69 -3.32
CA ARG A 74 1.05 5.53 -4.60
C ARG A 74 0.32 6.82 -5.00
N GLY A 75 0.53 7.26 -6.24
CA GLY A 75 -0.35 8.21 -6.92
C GLY A 75 -1.54 7.50 -7.57
N SER A 76 -1.70 7.64 -8.89
CA SER A 76 -2.69 6.87 -9.68
C SER A 76 -2.21 5.45 -10.02
N GLY A 77 -0.91 5.17 -9.92
CA GLY A 77 -0.28 3.88 -10.20
C GLY A 77 -0.26 3.50 -11.68
N THR A 78 0.20 4.43 -12.51
CA THR A 78 0.37 4.24 -13.97
C THR A 78 1.84 4.07 -14.37
N GLY A 79 2.74 3.87 -13.41
CA GLY A 79 4.15 3.63 -13.71
C GLY A 79 4.38 2.21 -14.23
N ASN A 80 5.51 1.98 -14.90
CA ASN A 80 5.74 0.75 -15.68
C ASN A 80 6.71 -0.24 -15.04
N TYR A 81 7.35 0.11 -13.91
CA TYR A 81 8.43 -0.67 -13.32
C TYR A 81 8.09 -1.35 -11.99
N GLY A 82 6.82 -1.36 -11.58
CA GLY A 82 6.44 -1.85 -10.26
C GLY A 82 6.83 -0.92 -9.11
N GLN A 83 7.20 0.35 -9.39
CA GLN A 83 7.70 1.29 -8.39
C GLN A 83 6.68 1.65 -7.29
N ALA A 84 5.39 1.42 -7.54
CA ALA A 84 4.32 1.61 -6.56
C ALA A 84 3.75 0.27 -6.05
N MET A 85 4.47 -0.84 -6.25
CA MET A 85 4.07 -2.17 -5.78
C MET A 85 4.74 -2.50 -4.43
N PRO A 86 3.96 -2.91 -3.41
CA PRO A 86 4.48 -3.13 -2.06
C PRO A 86 5.17 -4.50 -1.93
N LEU A 87 6.46 -4.56 -2.26
CA LEU A 87 7.23 -5.82 -2.25
C LEU A 87 7.27 -6.53 -0.89
N SER A 88 7.04 -5.81 0.21
CA SER A 88 7.06 -6.31 1.58
C SER A 88 5.66 -6.39 2.22
N GLY A 89 4.59 -6.33 1.41
CA GLY A 89 3.23 -6.14 1.94
C GLY A 89 3.08 -4.77 2.61
N GLY A 90 2.28 -4.71 3.67
CA GLY A 90 1.98 -3.48 4.42
C GLY A 90 0.64 -2.85 4.09
#